data_AF-A0A2S3R6B0-F1
#
_entry.id   AF-A0A2S3R6B0-F1
#
_cell.length_a   1.000
_cell.length_b   1.000
_cell.length_c   1.000
_cell.angle_alpha   90.00
_cell.angle_beta   90.00
_cell.angle_gamma   90.00
#
_symmetry.space_group_name_H-M   'P 1'
#
loop_
_entity.id
_entity.type
_entity.pdbx_description
1 polymer ?
#
loop_
_entity_poly.entity_id
_entity_poly.type
_entity_poly.pdbx_seq_one_letter_code
_entity_poly.pdbx_strand_id
1 'polypeptide(L)'
;MDANGNWTYTLNNEHEDVQALDSQSEPVKRVITVTTADGTTHDVTVTITGSDDKAVVTPSKEGDDAGAVQEDVTTVATGKLDVVDPDAGEAVFQVQSNVADGNYG
;
A
#
# COMPACT_ATOMS: atom_id res chain seq x y z
N MET A 1 1.54 -14.71 28.70
CA MET A 1 2.74 -15.55 28.90
C MET A 1 2.28 -16.78 29.68
N ASP A 2 2.57 -17.98 29.20
CA ASP A 2 2.25 -19.20 29.96
C ASP A 2 3.25 -19.41 31.10
N ALA A 3 3.00 -20.40 31.96
CA ALA A 3 3.86 -20.73 33.10
C ALA A 3 5.31 -21.14 32.71
N ASN A 4 5.58 -21.35 31.41
CA ASN A 4 6.89 -21.72 30.87
C ASN A 4 7.61 -20.55 30.19
N GLY A 5 7.04 -19.34 30.20
CA GLY A 5 7.62 -18.17 29.55
C GLY A 5 7.26 -18.03 28.06
N ASN A 6 6.37 -18.85 27.51
CA ASN A 6 5.93 -18.67 26.13
C ASN A 6 4.95 -17.50 26.04
N TRP A 7 5.18 -16.62 25.07
CA TRP A 7 4.28 -15.52 24.73
C TRP A 7 3.86 -15.66 23.27
N THR A 8 2.63 -15.22 23.00
CA THR A 8 2.09 -15.17 21.64
C THR A 8 1.69 -13.74 21.38
N TYR A 9 2.17 -13.20 20.27
CA TYR A 9 1.71 -11.92 19.72
C TYR A 9 0.98 -12.23 18.43
N THR A 10 -0.25 -11.73 18.30
CA THR A 10 -1.06 -11.89 17.09
C THR A 10 -1.27 -10.50 16.51
N LEU A 11 -0.71 -10.27 15.33
CA LEU A 11 -0.96 -9.08 14.53
C LEU A 11 -2.19 -9.32 13.65
N ASN A 12 -3.12 -8.37 13.61
CA ASN A 12 -4.17 -8.37 12.60
C ASN A 12 -3.62 -7.73 11.32
N ASN A 13 -3.15 -8.56 10.39
CA ASN A 13 -2.60 -8.07 9.12
C ASN A 13 -3.67 -7.44 8.21
N GLU A 14 -4.95 -7.76 8.42
CA GLU A 14 -6.05 -7.22 7.61
C GLU A 14 -6.52 -5.84 8.07
N HIS A 15 -5.92 -5.30 9.14
CA HIS A 15 -6.26 -3.96 9.62
C HIS A 15 -5.74 -2.90 8.65
N GLU A 16 -6.56 -1.89 8.34
CA GLU A 16 -6.24 -0.81 7.38
C GLU A 16 -4.90 -0.13 7.70
N ASP A 17 -4.66 0.21 8.96
CA ASP A 17 -3.38 0.81 9.40
C ASP A 17 -2.15 -0.08 9.19
N VAL A 18 -2.32 -1.41 9.13
CA VAL A 18 -1.21 -2.36 8.90
C VAL A 18 -0.98 -2.53 7.40
N GLN A 19 -2.05 -2.55 6.61
CA GLN A 19 -1.99 -2.60 5.14
C GLN A 19 -1.48 -1.29 4.53
N ALA A 20 -1.61 -0.18 5.24
CA ALA A 20 -1.10 1.12 4.82
C ALA A 20 0.42 1.28 4.97
N LEU A 21 1.13 0.31 5.58
CA LEU A 21 2.57 0.37 5.79
C LEU A 21 3.33 -0.18 4.58
N ASP A 22 4.07 0.69 3.92
CA ASP A 22 5.01 0.34 2.84
C ASP A 22 6.41 -0.02 3.39
N SER A 23 7.36 -0.28 2.49
CA SER A 23 8.76 -0.55 2.86
C SER A 23 9.52 0.66 3.44
N GLN A 24 9.00 1.87 3.28
CA GLN A 24 9.62 3.13 3.72
C GLN A 24 8.97 3.71 4.99
N SER A 25 7.87 3.12 5.43
CA SER A 25 7.06 3.54 6.57
C SER A 25 7.85 3.42 7.87
N GLU A 26 7.65 4.36 8.78
CA GLU A 26 8.27 4.29 10.10
C GLU A 26 7.75 3.02 10.83
N PRO A 27 8.65 2.14 11.31
CA PRO A 27 8.23 0.89 11.93
C PRO A 27 7.37 1.12 13.19
N VAL A 28 6.23 0.46 13.26
CA VAL A 28 5.35 0.52 14.44
C VAL A 28 5.95 -0.36 15.54
N LYS A 29 6.26 0.25 16.69
CA LYS A 29 6.82 -0.46 17.85
C LYS A 29 5.76 -0.70 18.90
N ARG A 30 5.62 -1.96 19.32
CA ARG A 30 4.78 -2.36 20.45
C ARG A 30 5.65 -2.91 21.57
N VAL A 31 5.62 -2.23 22.71
CA VAL A 31 6.32 -2.68 23.93
C VAL A 31 5.32 -3.44 24.80
N ILE A 32 5.69 -4.66 25.16
CA ILE A 32 4.94 -5.51 26.08
C ILE A 32 5.81 -5.70 27.32
N THR A 33 5.42 -5.09 28.43
CA THR A 33 6.09 -5.29 29.71
C THR A 33 5.59 -6.58 30.34
N VAL A 34 6.52 -7.48 30.61
CA VAL A 34 6.30 -8.77 31.25
C VAL A 34 6.80 -8.69 32.68
N THR A 35 6.04 -9.19 33.65
CA THR A 35 6.46 -9.32 35.04
C THR A 35 6.69 -10.79 35.37
N THR A 36 7.86 -11.14 35.88
CA THR A 36 8.21 -12.49 36.34
C THR A 36 7.69 -12.73 37.76
N ALA A 37 7.65 -13.99 38.18
CA ALA A 37 7.09 -14.39 39.48
C ALA A 37 7.83 -13.80 40.70
N ASP A 38 9.09 -13.40 40.51
CA ASP A 38 9.91 -12.71 41.51
C ASP A 38 9.69 -11.17 41.55
N GLY A 39 8.80 -10.66 40.69
CA GLY A 39 8.46 -9.24 40.59
C GLY A 39 9.36 -8.44 39.63
N THR A 40 10.36 -9.06 39.01
CA THR A 40 11.21 -8.40 38.00
C THR A 40 10.41 -8.13 36.72
N THR A 41 10.66 -6.99 36.06
CA THR A 41 10.00 -6.64 34.79
C THR A 41 10.96 -6.71 33.62
N HIS A 42 10.48 -7.20 32.48
CA HIS A 42 11.20 -7.26 31.21
C HIS A 42 10.33 -6.72 30.07
N ASP A 43 10.89 -5.89 29.21
CA ASP A 43 10.19 -5.37 28.04
C ASP A 43 10.49 -6.23 26.81
N VAL A 44 9.43 -6.70 26.15
CA VAL A 44 9.48 -7.32 24.84
C VAL A 44 9.03 -6.29 23.82
N THR A 45 9.95 -5.90 22.92
CA THR A 45 9.63 -4.97 21.83
C THR A 45 9.34 -5.76 20.56
N VAL A 46 8.11 -5.62 20.05
CA VAL A 46 7.70 -6.11 18.73
C VAL A 46 7.79 -4.95 17.75
N THR A 47 8.57 -5.13 16.69
CA THR A 47 8.70 -4.16 15.59
C THR A 47 7.91 -4.68 14.39
N ILE A 48 6.99 -3.88 13.90
CA ILE A 48 6.18 -4.18 12.71
C ILE A 48 6.72 -3.29 11.58
N THR A 49 7.13 -3.93 10.48
CA THR A 49 7.58 -3.25 9.25
C THR A 49 6.60 -3.56 8.13
N GLY A 50 6.31 -2.57 7.31
CA GLY A 50 5.50 -2.72 6.11
C GLY A 50 6.24 -3.37 4.94
N SER A 51 5.49 -3.66 3.88
CA SER A 51 6.00 -4.14 2.60
C SER A 51 5.21 -3.49 1.48
N ASP A 52 5.91 -3.10 0.41
CA ASP A 52 5.32 -2.50 -0.78
C ASP A 52 4.33 -3.47 -1.47
N ASP A 53 3.07 -3.04 -1.56
CA ASP A 53 2.00 -3.68 -2.30
C ASP A 53 1.91 -3.08 -3.71
N LYS A 54 1.45 -3.89 -4.68
CA LYS A 54 1.39 -3.42 -6.06
C LYS A 54 0.14 -2.59 -6.32
N ALA A 55 0.33 -1.36 -6.80
CA ALA A 55 -0.72 -0.57 -7.42
C ALA A 55 -1.46 -1.36 -8.51
N VAL A 56 -2.79 -1.32 -8.46
CA VAL A 56 -3.69 -1.88 -9.46
C VAL A 56 -4.42 -0.74 -10.15
N VAL A 57 -4.20 -0.61 -11.46
CA VAL A 57 -4.91 0.35 -12.32
C VAL A 57 -5.98 -0.41 -13.11
N THR A 58 -7.24 0.01 -12.99
CA THR A 58 -8.37 -0.61 -13.69
C THR A 58 -9.29 0.44 -14.29
N PRO A 59 -10.01 0.11 -15.38
CA PRO A 59 -11.03 1.01 -15.90
C PRO A 59 -12.20 1.11 -14.92
N SER A 60 -12.72 2.33 -14.72
CA SER A 60 -13.88 2.58 -13.83
C SER A 60 -15.14 1.85 -14.32
N LYS A 61 -15.26 1.65 -15.63
CA LYS A 61 -16.29 0.84 -16.29
C LYS A 61 -15.65 0.04 -17.40
N GLU A 62 -16.18 -1.15 -17.69
CA GLU A 62 -15.72 -1.96 -18.83
C GLU A 62 -15.68 -1.13 -20.12
N GLY A 63 -14.49 -1.05 -20.74
CA GLY A 63 -14.26 -0.26 -21.96
C GLY A 63 -13.77 1.17 -21.74
N ASP A 64 -13.67 1.66 -20.50
CA ASP A 64 -13.06 2.98 -20.21
C ASP A 64 -11.53 2.98 -20.43
N ASP A 65 -10.92 1.80 -20.58
CA ASP A 65 -9.54 1.58 -21.02
C ASP A 65 -9.41 1.47 -22.55
N ALA A 66 -10.53 1.46 -23.29
CA ALA A 66 -10.54 1.39 -24.75
C ALA A 66 -10.77 2.79 -25.35
N GLY A 67 -9.84 3.23 -26.19
CA GLY A 67 -9.95 4.47 -26.95
C GLY A 67 -9.69 4.24 -28.43
N ALA A 68 -10.56 4.77 -29.29
CA ALA A 68 -10.31 4.86 -30.73
C ALA A 68 -10.13 6.34 -31.10
N VAL A 69 -8.94 6.69 -31.60
CA VAL A 69 -8.69 8.00 -32.19
C VAL A 69 -8.73 7.87 -33.71
N GLN A 70 -9.39 8.82 -34.36
CA GLN A 70 -9.42 8.91 -35.82
C GLN A 70 -8.82 10.25 -36.21
N GLU A 71 -7.76 10.19 -37.02
CA GLU A 71 -7.14 11.36 -37.62
C GLU A 71 -8.24 12.25 -38.26
N ASP A 72 -8.15 13.55 -37.99
CA ASP A 72 -9.05 14.59 -38.51
C ASP A 72 -10.53 14.56 -38.09
N VAL A 73 -10.96 13.69 -37.17
CA VAL A 73 -12.37 13.66 -36.70
C VAL A 73 -12.53 13.47 -35.18
N THR A 74 -11.79 12.55 -34.56
CA THR A 74 -11.90 12.25 -33.12
C THR A 74 -10.50 12.26 -32.50
N THR A 75 -10.13 13.37 -31.89
CA THR A 75 -8.83 13.59 -31.23
C THR A 75 -8.84 13.29 -29.74
N VAL A 76 -10.00 12.92 -29.19
CA VAL A 76 -10.18 12.70 -27.75
C VAL A 76 -10.67 11.27 -27.53
N ALA A 77 -9.85 10.47 -26.86
CA ALA A 77 -10.32 9.26 -26.20
C ALA A 77 -10.87 9.64 -24.82
N THR A 78 -12.08 9.18 -24.50
CA THR A 78 -12.71 9.40 -23.20
C THR A 78 -12.79 8.09 -22.44
N GLY A 79 -12.49 8.13 -21.16
CA GLY A 79 -12.57 7.00 -20.25
C GLY A 79 -12.04 7.43 -18.89
N LYS A 80 -12.46 6.76 -17.82
CA LYS A 80 -11.94 7.01 -16.47
C LYS A 80 -11.21 5.75 -16.00
N LEU A 81 -9.99 5.93 -15.53
CA LEU A 81 -9.22 4.90 -14.83
C LEU A 81 -9.27 5.17 -13.33
N ASP A 82 -9.30 4.09 -12.56
CA ASP A 82 -9.10 4.08 -11.13
C ASP A 82 -7.77 3.42 -10.80
N VAL A 83 -7.08 3.96 -9.79
CA VAL A 83 -5.88 3.37 -9.20
C VAL A 83 -6.22 3.00 -7.76
N VAL A 84 -5.86 1.79 -7.36
CA VAL A 84 -5.97 1.29 -6.00
C VAL A 84 -4.60 0.83 -5.57
N ASP A 85 -4.16 1.32 -4.42
CA ASP A 85 -2.95 0.87 -3.76
C ASP A 85 -3.23 0.79 -2.25
N PRO A 86 -2.96 -0.36 -1.58
CA PRO A 86 -3.06 -0.48 -0.13
C PRO A 86 -2.12 0.47 0.62
N ASP A 87 -0.96 0.81 0.06
CA ASP A 87 0.06 1.63 0.70
C ASP A 87 -0.36 3.11 0.80
N ALA A 88 -0.04 3.73 1.94
CA ALA A 88 -0.49 5.07 2.26
C ALA A 88 0.04 6.13 1.27
N GLY A 89 -0.83 6.59 0.38
CA GLY A 89 -0.54 7.70 -0.55
C GLY A 89 0.02 7.25 -1.91
N GLU A 90 0.09 5.94 -2.16
CA GLU A 90 0.59 5.38 -3.42
C GLU A 90 -0.51 5.20 -4.49
N ALA A 91 -1.79 5.34 -4.09
CA ALA A 91 -2.94 5.30 -5.00
C ALA A 91 -3.07 6.59 -5.85
N VAL A 92 -2.04 6.90 -6.65
CA VAL A 92 -1.95 8.12 -7.45
C VAL A 92 -1.49 7.83 -8.89
N PHE A 93 -2.01 8.63 -9.83
CA PHE A 93 -1.47 8.66 -11.20
C PHE A 93 -0.28 9.63 -11.27
N GLN A 94 0.89 9.13 -11.65
CA GLN A 94 2.05 9.96 -11.95
C GLN A 94 1.99 10.39 -13.43
N VAL A 95 1.81 11.69 -13.68
CA VAL A 95 1.83 12.23 -15.04
C VAL A 95 3.25 12.19 -15.59
N GLN A 96 3.47 11.48 -16.70
CA GLN A 96 4.77 11.53 -17.39
C GLN A 96 4.89 12.83 -18.18
N SER A 97 5.74 13.75 -17.72
CA SER A 97 5.99 15.04 -18.38
C SER A 97 6.98 14.98 -19.55
N ASN A 98 7.52 13.79 -19.86
CA ASN A 98 8.56 13.57 -20.88
C ASN A 98 8.04 12.81 -22.11
N VAL A 99 6.73 12.85 -22.36
CA VAL A 99 6.22 12.37 -23.66
C VAL A 99 6.66 13.41 -24.69
N ALA A 100 7.70 13.08 -25.46
CA ALA A 100 8.03 13.87 -26.62
C ALA A 100 6.91 13.66 -27.64
N ASP A 101 5.96 14.59 -27.69
CA ASP A 101 4.87 14.66 -28.67
C ASP A 101 5.37 14.98 -30.10
N GLY A 102 6.58 14.51 -30.44
CA GLY A 102 7.39 15.06 -31.53
C GLY A 102 7.71 14.09 -32.65
N ASN A 103 6.89 13.07 -32.90
CA ASN A 103 7.10 12.21 -34.07
C ASN A 103 5.81 11.62 -34.64
N TYR A 104 4.85 12.49 -34.98
CA TYR A 104 3.83 12.17 -35.98
C TYR A 104 4.17 12.97 -37.25
N GLY A 105 4.83 12.31 -38.21
CA GLY A 105 4.99 12.80 -39.60
C GLY A 105 6.10 13.81 -39.83
#